data_AF-A0A2X2DRB1-F1
#
_entry.id   AF-A0A2X2DRB1-F1
#
_cell.length_a   1.000
_cell.length_b   1.000
_cell.length_c   1.000
_cell.angle_alpha   90.00
_cell.angle_beta   90.00
_cell.angle_gamma   90.00
#
_symmetry.space_group_name_H-M   'P 1'
#
loop_
_entity.id
_entity.type
_entity.pdbx_description
1 polymer ?
#
loop_
_entity_poly.entity_id
_entity_poly.type
_entity_poly.pdbx_seq_one_letter_code
_entity_poly.pdbx_strand_id
1 'polypeptide(L)'
;MSFELPKLPYALDALEPHISKETLEYHYGKHHQTYVTNLNNLVKGTDLENKSLEELIKTTEGGIFNNAAQVWNHTFYWNCLAPNAGGAPTGKIAEAINKAFGSFEEFKKTI
;
A
#
# COMPACT_ATOMS: atom_id res chain seq x y z
N MET A 1 12.31 17.47 -0.52
CA MET A 1 11.05 17.39 0.27
C MET A 1 11.09 16.06 1.02
N SER A 2 10.63 15.95 2.27
CA SER A 2 10.63 14.65 2.98
C SER A 2 9.37 13.85 2.66
N PHE A 3 9.51 12.55 2.46
CA PHE A 3 8.37 11.63 2.42
C PHE A 3 7.70 11.57 3.81
N GLU A 4 6.38 11.52 3.84
CA GLU A 4 5.59 11.43 5.07
C GLU A 4 4.81 10.11 5.10
N LEU A 5 4.49 9.63 6.30
CA LEU A 5 3.59 8.50 6.48
C LEU A 5 2.15 8.97 6.21
N PRO A 6 1.48 8.50 5.14
CA PRO A 6 0.12 8.92 4.83
C PRO A 6 -0.84 8.44 5.92
N LYS A 7 -1.79 9.27 6.34
CA LYS A 7 -2.79 8.88 7.34
C LYS A 7 -3.63 7.71 6.83
N LEU A 8 -3.94 6.76 7.72
CA LEU A 8 -4.94 5.73 7.43
C LEU A 8 -6.29 6.36 7.11
N PRO A 9 -7.06 5.82 6.14
CA PRO A 9 -8.40 6.33 5.80
C PRO A 9 -9.48 5.87 6.81
N TYR A 10 -9.11 5.09 7.83
CA TYR A 10 -9.99 4.55 8.87
C TYR A 10 -9.24 4.42 10.21
N ALA A 11 -10.00 4.15 11.29
CA ALA A 11 -9.45 3.93 12.63
C ALA A 11 -8.66 2.61 12.73
N LEU A 12 -7.77 2.49 13.71
CA LEU A 12 -6.87 1.33 13.86
C LEU A 12 -7.60 0.00 14.14
N ASP A 13 -8.82 0.05 14.68
CA ASP A 13 -9.68 -1.11 14.96
C ASP A 13 -10.75 -1.33 13.89
N ALA A 14 -10.82 -0.49 12.86
CA ALA A 14 -11.91 -0.49 11.89
C ALA A 14 -11.95 -1.75 10.98
N LEU A 15 -10.87 -2.54 10.96
CA LEU A 15 -10.76 -3.75 10.15
C LEU A 15 -10.96 -5.04 10.95
N GLU A 16 -11.29 -4.95 12.24
CA GLU A 16 -11.59 -6.13 13.05
C GLU A 16 -12.88 -6.83 12.57
N PRO A 17 -12.96 -8.17 12.67
CA PRO A 17 -11.93 -9.10 13.17
C PRO A 17 -10.95 -9.58 12.09
N HIS A 18 -11.03 -9.04 10.87
CA HIS A 18 -10.24 -9.53 9.73
C HIS A 18 -8.76 -9.13 9.82
N ILE A 19 -8.49 -7.93 10.32
CA ILE A 19 -7.15 -7.49 10.71
C ILE A 19 -7.26 -6.82 12.08
N SER A 20 -6.48 -7.31 13.06
CA SER A 20 -6.54 -6.80 14.43
C SER A 20 -5.99 -5.38 14.56
N LYS A 21 -6.46 -4.65 15.57
CA LYS A 21 -5.87 -3.35 15.94
C LYS A 21 -4.37 -3.42 16.18
N GLU A 22 -3.92 -4.45 16.90
CA GLU A 22 -2.49 -4.70 17.14
C GLU A 22 -1.72 -4.84 15.82
N THR A 23 -2.27 -5.54 14.83
CA THR A 23 -1.65 -5.66 13.51
C THR A 23 -1.50 -4.29 12.85
N LEU A 24 -2.49 -3.40 12.93
CA LEU A 24 -2.38 -2.05 12.36
C LEU A 24 -1.37 -1.18 13.13
N GLU A 25 -1.32 -1.27 14.45
CA GLU A 25 -0.34 -0.56 15.27
C GLU A 25 1.11 -0.91 14.89
N TYR A 26 1.38 -2.19 14.60
CA TYR A 26 2.71 -2.63 14.16
C TYR A 26 2.92 -2.44 12.65
N HIS A 27 2.02 -2.93 11.80
CA HIS A 27 2.21 -2.95 10.34
C HIS A 27 2.19 -1.54 9.74
N TYR A 28 1.24 -0.70 10.15
CA TYR A 28 1.23 0.72 9.75
C TYR A 28 2.15 1.55 10.65
N GLY A 29 1.96 1.47 11.97
CA GLY A 29 2.62 2.39 12.91
C GLY A 29 4.12 2.14 13.12
N LYS A 30 4.63 0.93 12.82
CA LYS A 30 6.06 0.60 12.91
C LYS A 30 6.67 0.27 11.55
N HIS A 31 6.15 -0.73 10.83
CA HIS A 31 6.77 -1.19 9.58
C HIS A 31 6.68 -0.13 8.48
N HIS A 32 5.48 0.36 8.16
CA HIS A 32 5.31 1.41 7.16
C HIS A 32 6.08 2.69 7.53
N GLN A 33 6.00 3.13 8.80
CA GLN A 33 6.79 4.25 9.31
C GLN A 33 8.31 4.05 9.15
N THR A 34 8.81 2.84 9.36
CA THR A 34 10.24 2.52 9.23
C THR A 34 10.70 2.65 7.78
N TYR A 35 9.89 2.22 6.81
CA TYR A 35 10.19 2.43 5.39
C TYR A 35 10.27 3.91 5.03
N VAL A 36 9.36 4.75 5.54
CA VAL A 36 9.39 6.21 5.35
C VAL A 36 10.68 6.80 5.94
N THR A 37 11.00 6.46 7.19
CA THR A 37 12.20 6.97 7.88
C THR A 37 13.48 6.56 7.16
N ASN A 38 13.60 5.29 6.77
CA ASN A 38 14.76 4.78 6.05
C ASN A 38 14.90 5.42 4.67
N LEU A 39 13.81 5.57 3.92
CA LEU A 39 13.84 6.22 2.62
C LEU A 39 14.36 7.65 2.73
N ASN A 40 13.81 8.43 3.66
CA ASN A 40 14.26 9.79 3.92
C ASN A 40 15.77 9.84 4.27
N ASN A 41 16.25 8.92 5.09
CA ASN A 41 17.67 8.84 5.43
C ASN A 41 18.56 8.51 4.22
N LEU A 42 18.09 7.65 3.33
CA LEU A 42 18.86 7.21 2.15
C LEU A 42 18.93 8.27 1.05
N VAL A 43 17.87 9.08 0.88
CA VAL A 43 17.83 10.10 -0.20
C VAL A 43 18.39 11.46 0.24
N LYS A 44 18.55 11.69 1.55
CA LYS A 44 18.98 12.98 2.10
C LYS A 44 20.33 13.43 1.55
N GLY A 45 20.38 14.64 1.00
CA GLY A 45 21.59 15.22 0.42
C GLY A 45 21.99 14.62 -0.93
N THR A 46 21.14 13.79 -1.54
CA THR A 46 21.34 13.27 -2.89
C THR A 46 20.45 14.03 -3.89
N ASP A 47 20.69 13.83 -5.18
CA ASP A 47 19.83 14.32 -6.25
C ASP A 47 18.42 13.68 -6.26
N LEU A 48 18.23 12.62 -5.48
CA LEU A 48 16.99 11.87 -5.34
C LEU A 48 15.99 12.50 -4.35
N GLU A 49 16.42 13.46 -3.51
CA GLU A 49 15.62 14.06 -2.43
C GLU A 49 14.36 14.80 -2.89
N ASN A 50 14.27 15.12 -4.19
CA ASN A 50 13.14 15.83 -4.78
C ASN A 50 12.33 14.96 -5.76
N LYS A 51 12.65 13.68 -5.89
CA LYS A 51 11.89 12.74 -6.72
C LYS A 51 10.63 12.24 -5.99
N SER A 52 9.60 11.94 -6.76
CA SER A 52 8.42 11.21 -6.28
C SER A 52 8.74 9.74 -5.96
N LEU A 53 7.85 9.07 -5.21
CA LEU A 53 7.98 7.63 -4.95
C LEU A 53 8.02 6.84 -6.26
N GLU A 54 7.14 7.16 -7.21
CA GLU A 54 7.04 6.50 -8.50
C GLU A 54 8.32 6.66 -9.33
N GLU A 55 8.95 7.83 -9.30
CA GLU A 55 10.25 8.03 -9.95
C GLU A 55 11.32 7.16 -9.29
N LEU A 56 11.42 7.17 -7.95
CA LEU A 56 12.41 6.35 -7.24
C LEU A 56 12.21 4.86 -7.52
N ILE A 57 10.98 4.37 -7.52
CA ILE A 57 10.65 2.97 -7.83
C ILE A 57 11.10 2.60 -9.25
N LYS A 58 10.98 3.51 -10.21
CA LYS A 58 11.33 3.25 -11.61
C LYS A 58 12.82 3.39 -11.93
N THR A 59 13.57 4.16 -11.13
CA THR A 59 14.96 4.54 -11.48
C THR A 59 16.02 4.11 -10.49
N THR A 60 15.65 3.44 -9.38
CA THR A 60 16.60 3.03 -8.35
C THR A 60 16.54 1.53 -8.12
N GLU A 61 17.56 0.99 -7.47
CA GLU A 61 17.67 -0.41 -7.05
C GLU A 61 18.09 -0.49 -5.58
N GLY A 62 18.16 -1.71 -5.03
CA GLY A 62 18.67 -1.96 -3.69
C GLY A 62 17.88 -1.23 -2.59
N GLY A 63 18.60 -0.62 -1.63
CA GLY A 63 17.99 -0.03 -0.45
C GLY A 63 16.97 1.08 -0.74
N ILE A 64 17.22 1.94 -1.73
CA ILE A 64 16.31 3.04 -2.07
C ILE A 64 15.04 2.48 -2.70
N PHE A 65 15.17 1.59 -3.69
CA PHE A 65 14.04 0.90 -4.30
C PHE A 65 13.20 0.18 -3.26
N ASN A 66 13.84 -0.61 -2.40
CA ASN A 66 13.15 -1.41 -1.38
C ASN A 66 12.30 -0.53 -0.47
N ASN A 67 12.82 0.60 0.01
CA ASN A 67 12.05 1.47 0.90
C ASN A 67 10.98 2.28 0.13
N ALA A 68 11.31 2.82 -1.05
CA ALA A 68 10.33 3.57 -1.87
C ALA A 68 9.15 2.70 -2.31
N ALA A 69 9.43 1.50 -2.82
CA ALA A 69 8.41 0.53 -3.20
C ALA A 69 7.57 0.13 -1.98
N GLN A 70 8.17 -0.10 -0.81
CA GLN A 70 7.41 -0.47 0.38
C GLN A 70 6.53 0.66 0.90
N VAL A 71 6.96 1.94 0.86
CA VAL A 71 6.07 3.07 1.19
C VAL A 71 4.88 3.11 0.24
N TRP A 72 5.13 2.97 -1.07
CA TRP A 72 4.06 2.99 -2.08
C TRP A 72 3.10 1.80 -1.92
N ASN A 73 3.63 0.58 -1.80
CA ASN A 73 2.87 -0.66 -1.66
C ASN A 73 1.98 -0.63 -0.41
N HIS A 74 2.49 -0.18 0.74
CA HIS A 74 1.69 -0.11 1.96
C HIS A 74 0.62 0.98 1.85
N THR A 75 0.96 2.14 1.31
CA THR A 75 -0.04 3.20 1.07
C THR A 75 -1.18 2.70 0.18
N PHE A 76 -0.86 2.00 -0.91
CA PHE A 76 -1.85 1.39 -1.79
C PHE A 76 -2.66 0.30 -1.07
N TYR A 77 -2.00 -0.59 -0.33
CA TYR A 77 -2.62 -1.66 0.44
C TYR A 77 -3.68 -1.14 1.43
N TRP A 78 -3.37 -0.09 2.19
CA TRP A 78 -4.34 0.49 3.14
C TRP A 78 -5.58 1.06 2.45
N ASN A 79 -5.43 1.58 1.23
CA ASN A 79 -6.53 2.11 0.42
C ASN A 79 -7.34 1.02 -0.31
N CYS A 80 -6.81 -0.21 -0.41
CA CYS A 80 -7.57 -1.36 -0.91
C CYS A 80 -8.50 -1.97 0.15
N LEU A 81 -8.39 -1.53 1.41
CA LEU A 81 -9.17 -2.00 2.54
C LEU A 81 -10.14 -0.92 3.02
N ALA A 82 -11.24 -1.33 3.64
CA ALA A 82 -12.18 -0.40 4.27
C ALA A 82 -13.08 -1.14 5.28
N PRO A 83 -13.58 -0.45 6.33
CA PRO A 83 -14.65 -0.96 7.17
C PRO A 83 -15.94 -1.11 6.34
N ASN A 84 -16.75 -2.12 6.65
CA ASN A 84 -18.03 -2.38 5.98
C ASN A 84 -17.93 -2.54 4.45
N ALA A 85 -16.75 -2.97 3.96
CA ALA A 85 -16.49 -3.26 2.56
C ALA A 85 -16.30 -4.78 2.33
N GLY A 86 -15.93 -5.14 1.10
CA GLY A 86 -15.90 -6.52 0.63
C GLY A 86 -17.15 -6.86 -0.18
N GLY A 87 -17.45 -8.16 -0.29
CA GLY A 87 -18.48 -8.65 -1.21
C GLY A 87 -18.01 -8.68 -2.67
N ALA A 88 -18.95 -8.83 -3.60
CA ALA A 88 -18.63 -8.87 -5.03
C ALA A 88 -18.38 -7.45 -5.59
N PRO A 89 -17.44 -7.31 -6.54
CA PRO A 89 -17.21 -6.03 -7.21
C PRO A 89 -18.45 -5.61 -8.00
N THR A 90 -18.58 -4.31 -8.25
CA THR A 90 -19.67 -3.75 -9.07
C THR A 90 -19.12 -2.85 -10.19
N GLY A 91 -19.96 -2.54 -11.18
CA GLY A 91 -19.60 -1.65 -12.30
C GLY A 91 -18.49 -2.20 -13.20
N LYS A 92 -17.70 -1.29 -13.79
CA LYS A 92 -16.70 -1.62 -14.82
C LYS A 92 -15.66 -2.64 -14.37
N ILE A 93 -15.28 -2.63 -13.10
CA ILE A 93 -14.30 -3.60 -12.57
C ILE A 93 -14.90 -5.02 -12.50
N ALA A 94 -16.19 -5.15 -12.16
CA ALA A 94 -16.89 -6.44 -12.18
C ALA A 94 -17.00 -6.98 -13.62
N GLU A 95 -17.34 -6.13 -14.58
CA GLU A 95 -17.38 -6.48 -16.00
C GLU A 95 -16.02 -6.97 -16.50
N ALA A 96 -14.94 -6.25 -16.15
CA ALA A 96 -13.59 -6.61 -16.53
C ALA A 96 -13.15 -7.96 -15.91
N ILE A 97 -13.46 -8.19 -14.63
CA ILE A 97 -13.19 -9.46 -13.95
C ILE A 97 -13.95 -10.60 -14.62
N ASN A 98 -15.25 -10.46 -14.83
CA ASN A 98 -16.06 -11.50 -15.47
C ASN A 98 -15.60 -11.79 -16.90
N LYS A 99 -15.18 -10.76 -17.65
CA LYS A 99 -14.65 -10.92 -19.01
C LYS A 99 -13.32 -11.68 -19.03
N ALA A 100 -12.42 -11.39 -18.10
CA ALA A 100 -11.07 -11.97 -18.09
C ALA A 100 -11.01 -13.35 -17.41
N PHE A 101 -11.82 -13.56 -16.37
CA PHE A 101 -11.74 -14.73 -15.49
C PHE A 101 -13.03 -15.58 -15.49
N GLY A 102 -14.04 -15.21 -16.28
CA GLY A 102 -15.33 -15.89 -16.34
C GLY A 102 -16.29 -15.50 -15.21
N SER A 103 -15.81 -15.44 -13.96
CA SER A 103 -16.58 -14.94 -12.83
C SER A 103 -15.70 -14.39 -11.70
N PHE A 104 -16.29 -13.63 -10.77
CA PHE A 104 -15.58 -13.20 -9.55
C PHE A 104 -15.12 -14.36 -8.67
N GLU A 105 -15.88 -15.46 -8.58
CA GLU A 105 -15.47 -16.62 -7.78
C GLU A 105 -14.33 -17.40 -8.43
N GLU A 106 -14.28 -17.47 -9.77
CA GLU A 106 -13.13 -18.05 -10.46
C GLU A 106 -11.90 -17.16 -10.32
N PHE A 107 -12.05 -15.83 -10.43
CA PHE A 107 -10.96 -14.90 -10.16
C PHE A 107 -10.37 -15.09 -8.75
N LYS A 108 -11.20 -15.21 -7.72
CA LYS A 108 -10.75 -15.45 -6.33
C LYS A 108 -9.94 -16.72 -6.14
N LYS A 109 -10.09 -17.73 -7.00
CA LYS A 109 -9.29 -18.98 -6.95
C LYS A 109 -7.90 -18.83 -7.58
N THR A 110 -7.66 -17.74 -8.32
CA THR A 110 -6.38 -17.46 -8.99
C THR A 110 -5.39 -16.67 -8.14
N ILE A 111 -5.84 -16.16 -6.99
CA ILE A 111 -5.07 -15.34 -6.03
C ILE A 111 -4.92 -16.07 -4.70
#